data_AF-A0A3Q7ETI1-F1
#
_entry.id   AF-A0A3Q7ETI1-F1
#
_cell.length_a   1.000
_cell.length_b   1.000
_cell.length_c   1.000
_cell.angle_alpha   90.00
_cell.angle_beta   90.00
_cell.angle_gamma   90.00
#
_symmetry.space_group_name_H-M   'P 1'
#
loop_
_entity.id
_entity.type
_entity.pdbx_description
1 polymer ?
#
loop_
_entity_poly.entity_id
_entity_poly.type
_entity_poly.pdbx_seq_one_letter_code
_entity_poly.pdbx_strand_id
1 'polypeptide(L)'
;MAPNVRSPSVEHPWLNIPPRLINDYVSRTKFSPSIKGIRGEEWSKNDGPTKYRYSVIPIRRSHKNVTTIVIKNIPYDYNREMLMRFLDEHCLLENQKARDSNGENTHVFAYDFLYLPMDFKSKMNKGYAFVNFTDERTVWNFFEAYDKLNVLPGSTWRVRIVTAKIQGKEALVNHFKNTRFRCESEEFLPVQFSPARDGSGESVQMISVGKYKVTPSCSDILKKP
;
A
#
# COMPACT_ATOMS: atom_id res chain seq x y z
N MET A 1 -0.94 45.96 -38.06
CA MET A 1 -1.96 45.45 -37.12
C MET A 1 -1.97 43.93 -37.21
N ALA A 2 -1.42 43.24 -36.22
CA ALA A 2 -1.40 41.77 -36.18
C ALA A 2 -2.63 41.27 -35.39
N PRO A 3 -3.33 40.20 -35.82
CA PRO A 3 -4.40 39.64 -35.04
C PRO A 3 -3.86 38.79 -33.88
N ASN A 4 -4.52 38.95 -32.74
CA ASN A 4 -4.26 38.32 -31.46
C ASN A 4 -4.74 36.86 -31.49
N VAL A 5 -3.81 35.88 -31.47
CA VAL A 5 -4.14 34.46 -31.36
C VAL A 5 -4.10 34.07 -29.88
N ARG A 6 -5.28 33.94 -29.25
CA ARG A 6 -5.43 33.25 -27.97
C ARG A 6 -5.05 31.78 -28.16
N SER A 7 -4.06 31.33 -27.40
CA SER A 7 -3.74 29.91 -27.21
C SER A 7 -4.94 29.17 -26.60
N PRO A 8 -5.37 28.02 -27.15
CA PRO A 8 -6.45 27.24 -26.56
C PRO A 8 -5.94 26.54 -25.30
N SER A 9 -6.69 26.71 -24.21
CA SER A 9 -6.59 25.94 -22.98
C SER A 9 -6.75 24.46 -23.29
N VAL A 10 -5.68 23.69 -23.09
CA VAL A 10 -5.70 22.22 -23.17
C VAL A 10 -6.41 21.71 -21.92
N GLU A 11 -7.70 21.41 -22.04
CA GLU A 11 -8.39 20.61 -21.04
C GLU A 11 -7.78 19.20 -21.04
N HIS A 12 -7.22 18.78 -19.90
CA HIS A 12 -6.62 17.46 -19.74
C HIS A 12 -7.70 16.37 -19.62
N PRO A 13 -7.86 15.47 -20.61
CA PRO A 13 -8.95 14.48 -20.65
C PRO A 13 -8.86 13.37 -19.59
N TRP A 14 -7.77 13.31 -18.81
CA TRP A 14 -7.48 12.23 -17.86
C TRP A 14 -8.17 12.35 -16.50
N LEU A 15 -8.85 13.47 -16.23
CA LEU A 15 -9.65 13.66 -15.00
C LEU A 15 -11.00 12.88 -15.01
N ASN A 16 -11.32 12.17 -16.09
CA ASN A 16 -12.60 11.46 -16.26
C ASN A 16 -12.41 10.00 -16.68
N ILE A 17 -11.68 9.21 -15.91
CA ILE A 17 -11.80 7.75 -15.99
C ILE A 17 -13.02 7.35 -15.13
N PRO A 18 -14.11 6.82 -15.72
CA PRO A 18 -15.28 6.46 -14.95
C PRO A 18 -14.96 5.30 -13.97
N PRO A 19 -15.48 5.32 -12.73
CA PRO A 19 -15.24 4.29 -11.70
C PRO A 19 -15.66 2.84 -12.06
N ARG A 20 -16.09 2.59 -13.29
CA ARG A 20 -16.80 1.37 -13.71
C ARG A 20 -15.90 0.18 -14.03
N LEU A 21 -14.58 0.34 -14.13
CA LEU A 21 -13.68 -0.81 -14.37
C LEU A 21 -13.36 -1.62 -13.08
N ILE A 22 -13.68 -1.09 -11.89
CA ILE A 22 -13.48 -1.77 -10.60
C ILE A 22 -14.67 -2.67 -10.23
N ASN A 23 -15.90 -2.31 -10.64
CA ASN A 23 -17.12 -3.03 -10.24
C ASN A 23 -17.38 -4.33 -11.01
N ASP A 24 -16.85 -4.50 -12.23
CA ASP A 24 -17.04 -5.71 -13.03
C ASP A 24 -16.26 -6.93 -12.51
N TYR A 25 -15.29 -6.71 -11.60
CA TYR A 25 -14.52 -7.79 -10.98
C TYR A 25 -15.23 -8.41 -9.76
N VAL A 26 -15.90 -7.59 -8.93
CA VAL A 26 -16.62 -8.04 -7.72
C VAL A 26 -17.78 -8.97 -8.07
N SER A 27 -18.38 -8.82 -9.24
CA SER A 27 -19.49 -9.65 -9.72
C SER A 27 -19.06 -11.04 -10.23
N ARG A 28 -17.77 -11.30 -10.48
CA ARG A 28 -17.26 -12.59 -11.00
C ARG A 28 -16.71 -13.53 -9.93
N THR A 29 -16.29 -13.02 -8.78
CA THR A 29 -15.82 -13.87 -7.68
C THR A 29 -16.99 -14.19 -6.74
N LYS A 30 -17.45 -15.44 -6.74
CA LYS A 30 -18.46 -15.97 -5.81
C LYS A 30 -17.94 -15.99 -4.36
N PHE A 31 -17.77 -14.82 -3.76
CA PHE A 31 -17.52 -14.70 -2.32
C PHE A 31 -18.60 -13.80 -1.73
N SER A 32 -19.55 -14.41 -1.02
CA SER A 32 -20.58 -13.73 -0.26
C SER A 32 -20.17 -13.74 1.21
N PRO A 33 -19.70 -12.62 1.79
CA PRO A 33 -19.61 -12.52 3.23
C PRO A 33 -21.02 -12.21 3.74
N SER A 34 -21.65 -13.19 4.39
CA SER A 34 -22.84 -12.96 5.21
C SER A 34 -22.46 -12.04 6.37
N ILE A 35 -22.59 -10.72 6.18
CA ILE A 35 -22.52 -9.73 7.25
C ILE A 35 -23.91 -9.63 7.86
N LYS A 36 -24.16 -10.39 8.94
CA LYS A 36 -25.22 -10.07 9.88
C LYS A 36 -24.59 -9.64 11.21
N GLY A 37 -24.78 -8.36 11.53
CA GLY A 37 -24.75 -7.87 12.91
C GLY A 37 -23.39 -7.54 13.49
N ILE A 38 -22.75 -6.47 13.04
CA ILE A 38 -21.88 -5.68 13.90
C ILE A 38 -22.29 -4.21 13.73
N ARG A 39 -23.00 -3.68 14.74
CA ARG A 39 -23.23 -2.24 14.88
C ARG A 39 -21.85 -1.59 14.90
N GLY A 40 -21.59 -0.68 13.96
CA GLY A 40 -20.40 0.16 14.02
C GLY A 40 -20.40 0.89 15.35
N GLU A 41 -19.43 0.58 16.21
CA GLU A 41 -19.12 1.43 17.34
C GLU A 41 -18.62 2.76 16.78
N GLU A 42 -19.49 3.76 16.93
CA GLU A 42 -19.20 5.17 16.73
C GLU A 42 -18.00 5.52 17.61
N TRP A 43 -16.87 5.84 16.97
CA TRP A 43 -15.70 6.33 17.69
C TRP A 43 -16.10 7.61 18.42
N SER A 44 -16.16 7.53 19.75
CA SER A 44 -16.47 8.65 20.63
C SER A 44 -15.52 9.81 20.37
N LYS A 45 -16.08 11.00 20.10
CA LYS A 45 -15.33 12.23 19.78
C LYS A 45 -14.59 12.84 20.99
N ASN A 46 -14.37 12.11 22.07
CA ASN A 46 -13.96 12.67 23.38
C ASN A 46 -12.63 12.16 23.96
N ASP A 47 -11.75 11.54 23.17
CA ASP A 47 -10.41 11.24 23.66
C ASP A 47 -9.46 12.44 23.45
N GLY A 48 -9.06 13.06 24.57
CA GLY A 48 -8.01 14.08 24.63
C GLY A 48 -6.64 13.60 24.09
N PRO A 49 -5.62 14.48 24.04
CA PRO A 49 -4.44 14.31 23.18
C PRO A 49 -3.46 13.26 23.75
N THR A 50 -3.75 11.98 23.49
CA THR A 50 -2.92 10.87 23.97
C THR A 50 -1.87 10.46 22.92
N LYS A 51 -0.69 11.10 23.03
CA LYS A 51 0.66 10.51 23.05
C LYS A 51 1.16 9.51 21.98
N TYR A 52 0.42 9.19 20.92
CA TYR A 52 0.92 8.40 19.77
C TYR A 52 0.80 9.15 18.44
N ARG A 53 1.24 10.42 18.42
CA ARG A 53 1.66 11.04 17.17
C ARG A 53 2.96 10.36 16.74
N TYR A 54 2.90 9.26 16.00
CA TYR A 54 3.99 8.96 15.07
C TYR A 54 4.21 10.25 14.31
N SER A 55 5.38 10.87 14.47
CA SER A 55 5.74 12.11 13.78
C SER A 55 5.48 11.88 12.29
N VAL A 56 4.38 12.43 11.79
CA VAL A 56 3.99 12.28 10.40
C VAL A 56 4.97 13.13 9.62
N ILE A 57 5.88 12.49 8.90
CA ILE A 57 6.81 13.18 8.02
C ILE A 57 6.11 13.27 6.65
N PRO A 58 5.61 14.45 6.25
CA PRO A 58 4.88 14.60 5.00
C PRO A 58 5.79 14.33 3.80
N ILE A 59 5.24 13.77 2.73
CA ILE A 59 5.94 13.71 1.45
C ILE A 59 6.02 15.12 0.88
N ARG A 60 7.22 15.52 0.45
CA ARG A 60 7.50 16.80 -0.19
C ARG A 60 8.38 16.55 -1.39
N ARG A 61 8.12 17.26 -2.48
CA ARG A 61 8.92 17.18 -3.72
C ARG A 61 10.40 17.55 -3.52
N SER A 62 10.71 18.30 -2.46
CA SER A 62 12.08 18.65 -2.07
C SER A 62 12.85 17.52 -1.38
N HIS A 63 12.18 16.46 -0.93
CA HIS A 63 12.85 15.33 -0.28
C HIS A 63 13.45 14.42 -1.34
N LYS A 64 14.77 14.50 -1.50
CA LYS A 64 15.53 13.59 -2.37
C LYS A 64 15.80 12.27 -1.65
N ASN A 65 15.97 11.21 -2.44
CA ASN A 65 16.26 9.84 -2.07
C ASN A 65 15.23 9.21 -1.12
N VAL A 66 13.97 9.66 -1.19
CA VAL A 66 12.87 9.04 -0.43
C VAL A 66 12.25 7.94 -1.28
N THR A 67 12.41 6.71 -0.83
CA THR A 67 11.93 5.50 -1.51
C THR A 67 10.95 4.71 -0.67
N THR A 68 10.92 4.93 0.65
CA THR A 68 10.03 4.22 1.57
C THR A 68 8.89 5.09 2.06
N ILE A 69 7.66 4.56 1.94
CA ILE A 69 6.46 5.20 2.45
C ILE A 69 5.77 4.33 3.49
N VAL A 70 4.89 4.97 4.26
CA VAL A 70 3.86 4.32 5.06
C VAL A 70 2.51 4.67 4.45
N ILE A 71 1.79 3.65 3.99
CA ILE A 71 0.38 3.76 3.58
C ILE A 71 -0.45 3.57 4.83
N LYS A 72 -1.32 4.53 5.17
CA LYS A 72 -2.21 4.50 6.34
C LYS A 72 -3.67 4.49 5.90
N ASN A 73 -4.54 4.09 6.82
CA ASN A 73 -5.97 3.92 6.62
C ASN A 73 -6.29 2.80 5.61
N ILE A 74 -5.53 1.71 5.68
CA ILE A 74 -5.81 0.48 4.94
C ILE A 74 -6.99 -0.24 5.65
N PRO A 75 -8.01 -0.73 4.92
CA PRO A 75 -9.11 -1.49 5.53
C PRO A 75 -8.59 -2.73 6.25
N TYR A 76 -9.14 -3.03 7.43
CA TYR A 76 -8.60 -4.04 8.35
C TYR A 76 -8.62 -5.49 7.84
N ASP A 77 -9.45 -5.77 6.83
CA ASP A 77 -9.59 -7.06 6.16
C ASP A 77 -8.63 -7.23 4.98
N TYR A 78 -7.86 -6.20 4.61
CA TYR A 78 -6.80 -6.36 3.60
C TYR A 78 -5.74 -7.33 4.10
N ASN A 79 -5.39 -8.25 3.21
CA ASN A 79 -4.22 -9.09 3.36
C ASN A 79 -3.08 -8.60 2.45
N ARG A 80 -1.90 -9.21 2.61
CA ARG A 80 -0.69 -8.85 1.84
C ARG A 80 -0.89 -9.00 0.33
N GLU A 81 -1.60 -10.04 -0.11
CA GLU A 81 -1.84 -10.30 -1.52
C GLU A 81 -2.71 -9.21 -2.16
N MET A 82 -3.79 -8.80 -1.49
CA MET A 82 -4.64 -7.69 -1.95
C MET A 82 -3.85 -6.39 -2.10
N LEU A 83 -2.98 -6.10 -1.13
CA LEU A 83 -2.12 -4.91 -1.18
C LEU A 83 -1.06 -5.01 -2.29
N MET A 84 -0.47 -6.19 -2.50
CA MET A 84 0.45 -6.44 -3.62
C MET A 84 -0.23 -6.22 -4.97
N ARG A 85 -1.46 -6.72 -5.15
CA ARG A 85 -2.22 -6.51 -6.39
C ARG A 85 -2.47 -5.02 -6.67
N PHE A 86 -2.81 -4.25 -5.63
CA PHE A 86 -2.98 -2.79 -5.75
C PHE A 86 -1.68 -2.08 -6.16
N LEU A 87 -0.54 -2.48 -5.61
CA LEU A 87 0.77 -1.93 -5.97
C LEU A 87 1.23 -2.37 -7.37
N ASP A 88 1.00 -3.64 -7.73
CA ASP A 88 1.31 -4.21 -9.04
C ASP A 88 0.49 -3.50 -10.13
N GLU A 89 -0.81 -3.28 -9.92
CA GLU A 89 -1.68 -2.56 -10.86
C GLU A 89 -1.18 -1.13 -11.12
N HIS A 90 -0.81 -0.40 -10.06
CA HIS A 90 -0.22 0.93 -10.21
C HIS A 90 1.06 0.90 -11.05
N CYS A 91 2.01 0.03 -10.70
CA CYS A 91 3.29 -0.05 -11.40
C CYS A 91 3.09 -0.43 -12.88
N LEU A 92 2.19 -1.38 -13.16
CA LEU A 92 1.86 -1.80 -14.52
C LEU A 92 1.32 -0.63 -15.35
N LEU A 93 0.34 0.11 -14.82
CA LEU A 93 -0.28 1.22 -15.53
C LEU A 93 0.72 2.34 -15.82
N GLU A 94 1.54 2.71 -14.85
CA GLU A 94 2.55 3.77 -15.06
C GLU A 94 3.67 3.33 -16.00
N ASN A 95 4.10 2.06 -15.92
CA ASN A 95 5.07 1.50 -16.86
C ASN A 95 4.52 1.44 -18.30
N GLN A 96 3.23 1.16 -18.49
CA GLN A 96 2.59 1.22 -19.81
C GLN A 96 2.58 2.64 -20.37
N LYS A 97 2.14 3.63 -19.57
CA LYS A 97 2.17 5.05 -19.96
C LYS A 97 3.57 5.54 -20.34
N ALA A 98 4.58 5.09 -19.62
CA ALA A 98 5.97 5.45 -19.89
C ALA A 98 6.50 4.86 -21.22
N ARG A 99 6.04 3.67 -21.62
CA ARG A 99 6.40 3.05 -22.91
C ARG A 99 5.74 3.73 -24.10
N ASP A 100 4.49 4.18 -23.94
CA ASP A 100 3.74 4.86 -25.00
C ASP A 100 4.26 6.30 -25.24
N SER A 101 4.96 6.85 -24.25
CA SER A 101 5.66 8.13 -24.34
C SER A 101 7.04 7.87 -24.94
N ASN A 102 7.33 8.32 -26.17
CA ASN A 102 8.62 8.15 -26.90
C ASN A 102 9.87 8.79 -26.21
N GLY A 103 10.02 8.70 -24.88
CA GLY A 103 11.00 9.40 -24.07
C GLY A 103 12.29 8.61 -23.81
N GLU A 104 13.41 9.30 -23.86
CA GLU A 104 14.80 8.80 -23.76
C GLU A 104 15.27 8.49 -22.32
N ASN A 105 14.40 8.02 -21.43
CA ASN A 105 14.81 7.51 -20.10
C ASN A 105 13.69 6.65 -19.51
N THR A 106 13.79 5.33 -19.67
CA THR A 106 12.76 4.38 -19.20
C THR A 106 12.85 4.22 -17.69
N HIS A 107 12.28 5.18 -16.94
CA HIS A 107 12.01 5.00 -15.53
C HIS A 107 11.06 3.80 -15.36
N VAL A 108 11.47 2.81 -14.58
CA VAL A 108 10.63 1.66 -14.24
C VAL A 108 9.97 1.91 -12.88
N PHE A 109 8.65 1.95 -12.87
CA PHE A 109 7.84 2.01 -11.66
C PHE A 109 7.85 0.61 -11.03
N ALA A 110 8.45 0.48 -9.86
CA ALA A 110 8.57 -0.81 -9.18
C ALA A 110 8.75 -0.66 -7.66
N TYR A 111 8.44 -1.74 -6.93
CA TYR A 111 8.65 -1.84 -5.49
C TYR A 111 9.34 -3.14 -5.10
N ASP A 112 10.12 -3.09 -4.02
CA ASP A 112 11.03 -4.17 -3.65
C ASP A 112 10.99 -4.56 -2.16
N PHE A 113 10.11 -3.92 -1.39
CA PHE A 113 9.81 -4.29 0.00
C PHE A 113 8.36 -4.00 0.35
N LEU A 114 7.72 -4.92 1.08
CA LEU A 114 6.38 -4.76 1.61
C LEU A 114 6.26 -5.34 3.02
N TYR A 115 5.60 -4.61 3.91
CA TYR A 115 5.19 -5.12 5.21
C TYR A 115 3.82 -4.60 5.63
N LEU A 116 2.86 -5.51 5.81
CA LEU A 116 1.53 -5.26 6.36
C LEU A 116 1.43 -5.93 7.74
N PRO A 117 1.59 -5.18 8.85
CA PRO A 117 1.50 -5.76 10.19
C PRO A 117 0.08 -6.24 10.50
N MET A 118 -0.01 -7.47 11.02
CA MET A 118 -1.26 -8.04 11.52
C MET A 118 -1.37 -7.95 13.04
N ASP A 119 -2.60 -7.80 13.53
CA ASP A 119 -2.98 -8.14 14.89
C ASP A 119 -3.56 -9.56 14.91
N PHE A 120 -2.81 -10.48 15.53
CA PHE A 120 -3.17 -11.89 15.56
C PHE A 120 -4.31 -12.22 16.52
N LYS A 121 -4.68 -11.30 17.41
CA LYS A 121 -5.88 -11.46 18.24
C LYS A 121 -7.15 -11.27 17.41
N SER A 122 -7.19 -10.22 16.61
CA SER A 122 -8.34 -9.88 15.75
C SER A 122 -8.29 -10.53 14.36
N LYS A 123 -7.15 -11.10 13.97
CA LYS A 123 -6.88 -11.61 12.61
C LYS A 123 -6.99 -10.55 11.52
N MET A 124 -6.83 -9.29 11.89
CA MET A 124 -6.93 -8.13 11.01
C MET A 124 -5.60 -7.40 10.91
N ASN A 125 -5.38 -6.63 9.84
CA ASN A 125 -4.21 -5.78 9.76
C ASN A 125 -4.31 -4.57 10.72
N LYS A 126 -3.21 -3.86 10.94
CA LYS A 126 -3.17 -2.69 11.85
C LYS A 126 -3.53 -1.35 11.19
N GLY A 127 -4.05 -1.37 9.97
CA GLY A 127 -4.47 -0.18 9.21
C GLY A 127 -3.33 0.59 8.55
N TYR A 128 -2.13 0.03 8.49
CA TYR A 128 -0.99 0.64 7.79
C TYR A 128 -0.03 -0.39 7.22
N ALA A 129 0.76 0.00 6.22
CA ALA A 129 1.80 -0.83 5.62
C ALA A 129 3.05 -0.01 5.29
N PHE A 130 4.21 -0.66 5.30
CA PHE A 130 5.47 -0.12 4.78
C PHE A 130 5.70 -0.62 3.36
N VAL A 131 6.06 0.29 2.46
CA VAL A 131 6.39 -0.04 1.07
C VAL A 131 7.69 0.66 0.71
N ASN A 132 8.66 -0.06 0.15
CA ASN A 132 9.82 0.54 -0.49
C ASN A 132 9.67 0.44 -2.01
N PHE A 133 9.67 1.59 -2.67
CA PHE A 133 9.80 1.68 -4.12
C PHE A 133 11.28 1.69 -4.52
N THR A 134 11.57 1.35 -5.77
CA THR A 134 12.94 1.35 -6.29
C THR A 134 13.48 2.76 -6.54
N ASP A 135 12.59 3.75 -6.68
CA ASP A 135 12.93 5.13 -7.06
C ASP A 135 12.00 6.15 -6.40
N GLU A 136 12.52 7.35 -6.14
CA GLU A 136 11.77 8.48 -5.59
C GLU A 136 10.67 9.00 -6.53
N ARG A 137 10.86 8.87 -7.85
CA ARG A 137 9.88 9.25 -8.87
C ARG A 137 8.61 8.40 -8.74
N THR A 138 8.77 7.10 -8.47
CA THR A 138 7.66 6.19 -8.20
C THR A 138 6.93 6.58 -6.92
N VAL A 139 7.65 6.95 -5.85
CA VAL A 139 7.03 7.46 -4.60
C VAL A 139 6.17 8.70 -4.87
N TRP A 140 6.71 9.66 -5.61
CA TRP A 140 6.00 10.91 -5.90
C TRP A 140 4.76 10.68 -6.76
N ASN A 141 4.89 9.88 -7.82
CA ASN A 141 3.76 9.52 -8.68
C ASN A 141 2.65 8.79 -7.89
N PHE A 142 3.02 7.79 -7.09
CA PHE A 142 2.08 7.06 -6.23
C PHE A 142 1.39 7.97 -5.21
N PHE A 143 2.13 8.91 -4.62
CA PHE A 143 1.59 9.90 -3.68
C PHE A 143 0.54 10.80 -4.35
N GLU A 144 0.85 11.35 -5.53
CA GLU A 144 -0.09 12.19 -6.29
C GLU A 144 -1.33 11.42 -6.74
N ALA A 145 -1.18 10.14 -7.08
CA ALA A 145 -2.26 9.29 -7.55
C ALA A 145 -3.27 8.92 -6.44
N TYR A 146 -2.85 8.78 -5.18
CA TYR A 146 -3.67 8.12 -4.16
C TYR A 146 -3.81 8.86 -2.82
N ASP A 147 -2.94 9.80 -2.44
CA ASP A 147 -3.05 10.44 -1.12
C ASP A 147 -4.39 11.18 -0.96
N LYS A 148 -5.05 10.95 0.18
CA LYS A 148 -6.37 11.50 0.54
C LYS A 148 -7.51 11.07 -0.38
N LEU A 149 -7.34 10.02 -1.18
CA LEU A 149 -8.42 9.45 -1.99
C LEU A 149 -9.01 8.19 -1.35
N ASN A 150 -10.27 7.90 -1.67
CA ASN A 150 -10.92 6.63 -1.31
C ASN A 150 -10.76 5.64 -2.46
N VAL A 151 -9.62 4.94 -2.47
CA VAL A 151 -9.17 4.12 -3.63
C VAL A 151 -9.06 2.64 -3.32
N LEU A 152 -9.14 2.25 -2.06
CA LEU A 152 -9.10 0.85 -1.64
C LEU A 152 -10.52 0.30 -1.61
N PRO A 153 -10.86 -0.72 -2.46
CA PRO A 153 -12.16 -1.39 -2.42
C PRO A 153 -12.59 -1.76 -0.99
N GLY A 154 -13.87 -1.53 -0.68
CA GLY A 154 -14.44 -1.80 0.65
C GLY A 154 -14.16 -0.74 1.71
N SER A 155 -13.31 0.25 1.43
CA SER A 155 -13.03 1.36 2.34
C SER A 155 -14.05 2.49 2.23
N THR A 156 -14.40 3.08 3.37
CA THR A 156 -15.00 4.43 3.42
C THR A 156 -13.96 5.50 3.75
N TRP A 157 -12.73 5.09 4.04
CA TRP A 157 -11.66 5.96 4.52
C TRP A 157 -10.71 6.35 3.40
N ARG A 158 -10.30 7.61 3.44
CA ARG A 158 -9.26 8.14 2.56
C ARG A 158 -7.90 7.62 2.98
N VAL A 159 -7.15 7.04 2.03
CA VAL A 159 -5.77 6.62 2.24
C VAL A 159 -4.92 7.82 2.60
N ARG A 160 -3.92 7.62 3.47
CA ARG A 160 -2.94 8.64 3.81
C ARG A 160 -1.54 8.11 3.57
N ILE A 161 -0.77 8.81 2.74
CA ILE A 161 0.58 8.41 2.37
C ILE A 161 1.57 9.37 3.03
N VAL A 162 2.54 8.82 3.75
CA VAL A 162 3.55 9.58 4.48
C VAL A 162 4.91 8.94 4.30
N THR A 163 6.00 9.69 4.49
CA THR A 163 7.34 9.08 4.45
C THR A 163 7.58 8.20 5.68
N ALA A 164 8.30 7.10 5.49
CA ALA A 164 8.76 6.27 6.59
C ALA A 164 9.99 6.87 7.28
N LYS A 165 10.16 6.61 8.58
CA LYS A 165 11.37 7.03 9.32
C LYS A 165 12.62 6.27 8.87
N ILE A 166 12.46 5.00 8.48
CA ILE A 166 13.52 4.16 7.92
C ILE A 166 13.32 4.18 6.41
N GLN A 167 14.36 4.56 5.67
CA GLN A 167 14.34 4.73 4.21
C GLN A 167 15.26 3.71 3.53
N GLY A 168 14.79 3.16 2.41
CA GLY A 168 15.50 2.18 1.58
C GLY A 168 15.30 0.73 2.02
N LYS A 169 15.24 -0.17 1.03
CA LYS A 169 15.12 -1.62 1.24
C LYS A 169 16.16 -2.17 2.20
N GLU A 170 17.44 -1.87 2.00
CA GLU A 170 18.51 -2.43 2.83
C GLU A 170 18.37 -2.04 4.31
N ALA A 171 17.97 -0.79 4.58
CA ALA A 171 17.75 -0.32 5.94
C ALA A 171 16.53 -1.02 6.60
N LEU A 172 15.46 -1.24 5.84
CA LEU A 172 14.29 -2.00 6.32
C LEU A 172 14.65 -3.46 6.60
N VAL A 173 15.38 -4.10 5.68
CA VAL A 173 15.84 -5.48 5.84
C VAL A 173 16.72 -5.60 7.08
N ASN A 174 17.69 -4.70 7.23
CA ASN A 174 18.55 -4.66 8.41
C ASN A 174 17.77 -4.41 9.71
N HIS A 175 16.72 -3.60 9.65
CA HIS A 175 15.85 -3.34 10.80
C HIS A 175 15.04 -4.58 11.21
N PHE A 176 14.50 -5.33 10.24
CA PHE A 176 13.59 -6.45 10.53
C PHE A 176 14.24 -7.83 10.59
N LYS A 177 15.45 -8.03 10.03
CA LYS A 177 16.08 -9.37 9.91
C LYS A 177 16.24 -10.14 11.23
N ASN A 178 16.42 -9.43 12.35
CA ASN A 178 16.57 -10.03 13.68
C ASN A 178 15.31 -9.91 14.54
N THR A 179 14.26 -9.28 14.03
CA THR A 179 12.99 -9.11 14.74
C THR A 179 12.27 -10.45 14.84
N ARG A 180 11.79 -10.76 16.05
CA ARG A 180 10.93 -11.91 16.33
C ARG A 180 9.48 -11.48 16.37
N PHE A 181 8.77 -11.74 15.29
CA PHE A 181 7.35 -11.43 15.16
C PHE A 181 6.52 -12.48 15.89
N ARG A 182 5.53 -12.02 16.67
CA ARG A 182 4.54 -12.91 17.29
C ARG A 182 3.45 -13.15 16.25
N CYS A 183 3.65 -14.12 15.37
CA CYS A 183 2.73 -14.46 14.28
C CYS A 183 2.69 -15.97 14.06
N GLU A 184 1.65 -16.44 13.38
CA GLU A 184 1.37 -17.87 13.23
C GLU A 184 2.14 -18.52 12.09
N SER A 185 2.51 -17.74 11.07
CA SER A 185 3.24 -18.22 9.89
C SER A 185 4.19 -17.13 9.37
N GLU A 186 5.06 -17.51 8.43
CA GLU A 186 5.91 -16.59 7.69
C GLU A 186 5.15 -15.63 6.77
N GLU A 187 3.88 -15.90 6.50
CA GLU A 187 3.06 -15.10 5.57
C GLU A 187 2.76 -13.69 6.10
N PHE A 188 2.98 -13.48 7.40
CA PHE A 188 2.77 -12.20 8.07
C PHE A 188 4.08 -11.43 8.31
N LEU A 189 5.20 -11.99 7.86
CA LEU A 189 6.49 -11.33 7.94
C LEU A 189 6.62 -10.25 6.85
N PRO A 190 7.44 -9.22 7.08
CA PRO A 190 7.92 -8.37 6.01
C PRO A 190 8.53 -9.20 4.89
N VAL A 191 8.38 -8.74 3.65
CA VAL A 191 8.95 -9.40 2.47
C VAL A 191 9.77 -8.42 1.66
N GLN A 192 10.89 -8.89 1.14
CA GLN A 192 11.61 -8.24 0.07
C GLN A 192 11.42 -9.01 -1.24
N PHE A 193 11.58 -8.31 -2.36
CA PHE A 193 11.42 -8.86 -3.69
C PHE A 193 12.74 -8.79 -4.47
N SER A 194 13.06 -9.87 -5.20
CA SER A 194 14.20 -9.93 -6.12
C SER A 194 13.84 -10.74 -7.39
N PRO A 195 13.78 -10.11 -8.58
CA PRO A 195 13.90 -8.67 -8.83
C PRO A 195 12.75 -7.86 -8.19
N ALA A 196 12.79 -6.53 -8.30
CA ALA A 196 11.69 -5.68 -7.85
C ALA A 196 10.41 -5.98 -8.66
N ARG A 197 9.24 -5.80 -8.05
CA ARG A 197 7.95 -5.99 -8.71
C ARG A 197 7.57 -4.73 -9.47
N ASP A 198 7.42 -4.85 -10.79
CA ASP A 198 7.07 -3.76 -11.71
C ASP A 198 5.62 -3.84 -12.23
N GLY A 199 4.84 -4.80 -11.72
CA GLY A 199 3.47 -5.05 -12.13
C GLY A 199 3.30 -5.90 -13.39
N SER A 200 4.39 -6.32 -14.05
CA SER A 200 4.34 -7.15 -15.27
C SER A 200 3.74 -8.56 -15.05
N GLY A 201 3.72 -9.04 -13.81
CA GLY A 201 3.36 -10.42 -13.49
C GLY A 201 4.49 -11.42 -13.68
N GLU A 202 5.71 -10.96 -14.01
CA GLU A 202 6.89 -11.82 -14.07
C GLU A 202 7.17 -12.50 -12.72
N SER A 203 7.79 -13.69 -12.78
CA SER A 203 8.14 -14.45 -11.59
C SER A 203 9.20 -13.70 -10.77
N VAL A 204 8.91 -13.51 -9.49
CA VAL A 204 9.76 -12.75 -8.56
C VAL A 204 9.97 -13.56 -7.29
N GLN A 205 11.21 -13.61 -6.79
CA GLN A 205 11.49 -14.22 -5.50
C GLN A 205 10.94 -13.33 -4.38
N MET A 206 10.06 -13.90 -3.55
CA MET A 206 9.57 -13.28 -2.33
C MET A 206 10.34 -13.87 -1.15
N ILE A 207 11.11 -13.04 -0.45
CA ILE A 207 11.98 -13.48 0.63
C ILE A 207 11.46 -12.86 1.93
N SER A 208 10.97 -13.70 2.84
CA SER A 208 10.54 -13.29 4.18
C SER A 208 11.72 -12.75 4.99
N VAL A 209 11.51 -11.62 5.67
CA VAL A 209 12.53 -10.93 6.47
C VAL A 209 12.15 -10.99 7.95
N GLY A 210 13.03 -11.62 8.74
CA GLY A 210 12.86 -11.78 10.18
C GLY A 210 12.53 -13.21 10.58
N LYS A 211 12.07 -13.39 11.81
CA LYS A 211 11.74 -14.70 12.39
C LYS A 211 10.34 -14.64 12.99
N TYR A 212 9.55 -15.70 12.85
CA TYR A 212 8.28 -15.81 13.56
C TYR A 212 8.40 -16.72 14.78
N LYS A 213 7.58 -16.45 15.81
CA LYS A 213 7.34 -17.36 16.92
C LYS A 213 5.85 -17.71 16.90
N VAL A 214 5.56 -18.99 16.65
CA VAL A 214 4.20 -19.52 16.74
C VAL A 214 3.67 -19.23 18.14
N THR A 215 2.67 -18.35 18.21
CA THR A 215 1.84 -18.22 19.40
C THR A 215 0.75 -19.28 19.31
N PRO A 216 0.51 -20.08 20.37
CA PRO A 216 -0.63 -21.00 20.39
C PRO A 216 -1.89 -20.22 20.05
N SER A 217 -2.70 -20.72 19.11
CA SER A 217 -3.97 -20.06 18.81
C SER A 217 -4.85 -20.11 20.07
N CYS A 218 -5.76 -19.13 20.26
CA CYS A 218 -6.71 -19.19 21.39
C CYS A 218 -7.51 -20.51 21.41
N SER A 219 -7.75 -21.10 20.24
CA SER A 219 -8.38 -22.42 20.07
C SER A 219 -7.55 -23.59 20.61
N ASP A 220 -6.22 -23.46 20.72
CA ASP A 220 -5.35 -24.51 21.27
C ASP A 220 -5.25 -24.45 22.80
N ILE A 221 -5.50 -23.28 23.39
CA ILE A 221 -5.46 -23.08 24.85
C ILE A 221 -6.71 -23.68 25.51
N LEU A 222 -7.85 -23.70 24.81
CA LEU A 222 -9.11 -24.29 25.28
C LEU A 222 -9.19 -25.81 25.10
N LYS A 223 -8.14 -26.46 24.57
CA LYS A 223 -8.06 -27.92 24.38
C LYS A 223 -7.10 -28.62 25.35
N LYS A 224 -6.77 -27.99 26.49
CA LYS A 224 -6.10 -28.74 27.56
C LYS A 224 -7.14 -29.52 28.38
N PRO A 225 -6.89 -30.82 28.66
CA PRO A 225 -7.80 -31.67 29.42
C PRO A 225 -7.98 -31.18 30.86
#